data_AF-A0A976HV83-F1
#
_entry.id   AF-A0A976HV83-F1
#
_cell.length_a   1.000
_cell.length_b   1.000
_cell.length_c   1.000
_cell.angle_alpha   90.00
_cell.angle_beta   90.00
_cell.angle_gamma   90.00
#
_symmetry.space_group_name_H-M   'P 1'
#
loop_
_entity.id
_entity.type
_entity.pdbx_description
1 polymer ?
#
loop_
_entity_poly.entity_id
_entity_poly.type
_entity_poly.pdbx_seq_one_letter_code
_entity_poly.pdbx_strand_id
1 'polypeptide(L)'
;MNSNSANPACPIPLWAFFLFFLLIEFTAWVALTRFGVARQWWSDKTGGLLLLSLPFVIRLLVTTGSYAMSRLRGMSIKAHQSLSVAQWLRFFCTEYFHLCSVSLLYIPFDPLFRTASERATHNATKLKPGEVIVLQHGYTNGGAVWHSTAKALERSGYRVFAISQPWFQSIDGMAERLHDRIERVVALTGATQVTLVAHSMGGLISRAYLRRYGNTRVTRLITLGTPHHGTHHAALALGTNGAQMRPGNAWLTELNKTPVTVPFTSIYSVHDTIISPQDSSAMTEATNLELHGIGHVAMPSGRATRAHLLQILQRSSVAQRID
;
A
#
# COMPACT_ATOMS: atom_id res chain seq x y z
N MET A 1 27.06 2.52 -27.99
CA MET A 1 27.75 1.74 -26.94
C MET A 1 26.72 1.36 -25.90
N ASN A 2 26.48 0.06 -25.74
CA ASN A 2 25.49 -0.52 -24.82
C ASN A 2 25.87 -0.20 -23.37
N SER A 3 24.99 0.50 -22.64
CA SER A 3 24.99 0.50 -21.18
C SER A 3 23.75 -0.23 -20.68
N ASN A 4 23.85 -1.57 -20.66
CA ASN A 4 23.06 -2.42 -19.77
C ASN A 4 23.52 -2.13 -18.33
N SER A 5 23.04 -1.05 -17.71
CA SER A 5 23.04 -0.92 -16.26
C SER A 5 21.84 -1.67 -15.71
N ALA A 6 21.88 -3.00 -15.82
CA ALA A 6 21.05 -3.85 -15.00
C ALA A 6 21.45 -3.62 -13.54
N ASN A 7 20.72 -2.74 -12.85
CA ASN A 7 20.75 -2.66 -11.40
C ASN A 7 20.62 -4.09 -10.86
N PRO A 8 21.50 -4.57 -9.96
CA PRO A 8 21.43 -5.94 -9.50
C PRO A 8 20.06 -6.11 -8.84
N ALA A 9 19.20 -6.88 -9.49
CA ALA A 9 17.94 -7.30 -8.89
C ALA A 9 18.29 -7.90 -7.53
N CYS A 10 17.56 -7.51 -6.49
CA CYS A 10 17.62 -8.24 -5.23
C CYS A 10 17.50 -9.73 -5.57
N PRO A 11 18.50 -10.58 -5.25
CA PRO A 11 18.59 -11.93 -5.79
C PRO A 11 17.44 -12.83 -5.30
N ILE A 12 16.70 -12.39 -4.28
CA ILE A 12 15.53 -13.05 -3.72
C ILE A 12 14.32 -12.15 -3.92
N PRO A 13 13.25 -12.62 -4.59
CA PRO A 13 12.04 -11.83 -4.74
C PRO A 13 11.35 -11.62 -3.39
N LEU A 14 10.69 -10.47 -3.22
CA LEU A 14 10.19 -10.00 -1.91
C LEU A 14 9.25 -10.98 -1.21
N TRP A 15 8.40 -11.66 -1.97
CA TRP A 15 7.49 -12.68 -1.45
C TRP A 15 8.25 -13.87 -0.85
N ALA A 16 9.39 -14.27 -1.43
CA ALA A 16 10.24 -15.34 -0.91
C ALA A 16 10.97 -14.92 0.37
N PHE A 17 11.39 -13.66 0.45
CA PHE A 17 11.94 -13.10 1.68
C PHE A 17 10.89 -13.03 2.81
N PHE A 18 9.62 -12.74 2.50
CA PHE A 18 8.54 -12.82 3.48
C PHE A 18 8.26 -14.25 3.95
N LEU A 19 8.23 -15.21 3.02
CA LEU A 19 8.03 -16.63 3.33
C LEU A 19 9.08 -17.15 4.31
N PHE A 20 10.32 -16.66 4.21
CA PHE A 20 11.37 -16.97 5.19
C PHE A 20 11.01 -16.51 6.61
N PHE A 21 10.47 -15.30 6.79
CA PHE A 21 10.01 -14.84 8.11
C PHE A 21 8.80 -15.62 8.61
N LEU A 22 7.84 -15.95 7.74
CA LEU A 22 6.71 -16.81 8.11
C LEU A 22 7.18 -18.21 8.51
N LEU A 23 8.22 -18.74 7.86
CA LEU A 23 8.82 -20.01 8.23
C LEU A 23 9.48 -19.94 9.60
N ILE A 24 10.26 -18.88 9.89
CA ILE A 24 10.83 -18.66 11.23
C ILE A 24 9.72 -18.58 12.28
N GLU A 25 8.69 -17.79 12.01
CA GLU A 25 7.52 -17.65 12.89
C GLU A 25 6.88 -19.02 13.15
N PHE A 26 6.60 -19.78 12.08
CA PHE A 26 6.02 -21.12 12.18
C PHE A 26 6.92 -22.09 12.97
N THR A 27 8.23 -22.11 12.70
CA THR A 27 9.19 -22.96 13.42
C THR A 27 9.25 -22.62 14.90
N ALA A 28 9.24 -21.32 15.26
CA ALA A 28 9.20 -20.89 16.66
C ALA A 28 7.91 -21.37 17.35
N TRP A 29 6.77 -21.34 16.64
CA TRP A 29 5.50 -21.84 17.16
C TRP A 29 5.43 -23.35 17.33
N VAL A 30 6.01 -24.10 16.39
CA VAL A 30 6.17 -25.56 16.56
C VAL A 30 7.04 -25.85 17.78
N ALA A 31 8.16 -25.14 17.95
CA ALA A 31 9.03 -25.33 19.09
C ALA A 31 8.32 -25.01 20.42
N LEU A 32 7.62 -23.89 20.50
CA LEU A 32 6.88 -23.48 21.71
C LEU A 32 5.80 -24.51 22.07
N THR A 33 4.97 -24.89 21.10
CA THR A 33 3.87 -25.84 21.33
C THR A 33 4.39 -27.22 21.73
N ARG A 34 5.43 -27.74 21.08
CA ARG A 34 6.07 -29.01 21.49
C ARG A 34 6.70 -28.94 22.87
N PHE A 35 7.34 -27.82 23.20
CA PHE A 35 7.92 -27.61 24.53
C PHE A 35 6.85 -27.67 25.62
N GLY A 36 5.72 -26.97 25.47
CA GLY A 36 4.67 -27.03 26.49
C GLY A 36 3.94 -28.38 26.55
N VAL A 37 3.85 -29.13 25.45
CA VAL A 37 3.34 -30.52 25.47
C VAL A 37 4.29 -31.38 26.30
N ALA A 38 5.59 -31.29 26.04
CA ALA A 38 6.61 -32.06 26.77
C ALA A 38 6.65 -31.70 28.26
N ARG A 39 6.31 -30.45 28.61
CA ARG A 39 6.17 -29.98 30.00
C ARG A 39 4.79 -30.24 30.61
N GLN A 40 3.90 -30.93 29.89
CA GLN A 40 2.52 -31.22 30.31
C GLN A 40 1.69 -29.95 30.64
N TRP A 41 2.05 -28.79 30.09
CA TRP A 41 1.27 -27.56 30.23
C TRP A 41 -0.03 -27.62 29.44
N TRP A 42 -0.06 -28.41 28.37
CA TRP A 42 -1.20 -28.60 27.51
C TRP A 42 -1.20 -29.99 26.85
N SER A 43 -2.39 -30.46 26.46
CA SER A 43 -2.55 -31.69 25.67
C SER A 43 -2.07 -31.51 24.22
N ASP A 44 -1.84 -32.61 23.50
CA ASP A 44 -1.52 -32.56 22.06
C ASP A 44 -2.58 -31.81 21.24
N LYS A 45 -3.87 -32.04 21.55
CA LYS A 45 -4.98 -31.35 20.89
C LYS A 45 -4.90 -29.84 21.10
N THR A 46 -4.65 -29.43 22.35
CA THR A 46 -4.50 -28.02 22.71
C THR A 46 -3.27 -27.40 22.05
N GLY A 47 -2.14 -28.11 22.02
CA GLY A 47 -0.92 -27.68 21.32
C GLY A 47 -1.16 -27.46 19.82
N GLY A 48 -1.88 -28.36 19.16
CA GLY A 48 -2.27 -28.21 17.75
C GLY A 48 -3.17 -27.01 17.49
N LEU A 49 -4.17 -26.76 18.35
CA LEU A 49 -5.03 -25.58 18.25
C LEU A 49 -4.25 -24.27 18.45
N LEU A 50 -3.32 -24.24 19.41
CA LEU A 50 -2.44 -23.10 19.61
C LEU A 50 -1.60 -22.84 18.35
N LEU A 51 -0.96 -23.86 17.79
CA LEU A 51 -0.15 -23.73 16.57
C LEU A 51 -0.93 -23.07 15.41
N LEU A 52 -2.19 -23.44 15.21
CA LEU A 52 -3.05 -22.87 14.15
C LEU A 52 -3.52 -21.45 14.44
N SER A 53 -3.71 -21.10 15.72
CA SER A 53 -4.24 -19.79 16.13
C SER A 53 -3.16 -18.71 16.29
N LEU A 54 -1.92 -19.08 16.61
CA LEU A 54 -0.84 -18.14 16.95
C LEU A 54 -0.52 -17.09 15.86
N PRO A 55 -0.48 -17.42 14.55
CA PRO A 55 -0.29 -16.40 13.53
C PRO A 55 -1.36 -15.31 13.59
N PHE A 56 -2.62 -15.68 13.82
CA PHE A 56 -3.75 -14.76 13.96
C PHE A 56 -3.65 -13.92 15.24
N VAL A 57 -3.20 -14.52 16.34
CA VAL A 57 -2.97 -13.79 17.60
C VAL A 57 -1.90 -12.70 17.43
N ILE A 58 -0.78 -12.98 16.75
CA ILE A 58 0.21 -11.92 16.45
C ILE A 58 -0.45 -10.76 15.69
N ARG A 59 -1.23 -11.04 14.65
CA ARG A 59 -1.84 -9.97 13.84
C ARG A 59 -2.85 -9.19 14.66
N LEU A 60 -3.54 -9.81 15.62
CA LEU A 60 -4.43 -9.12 16.53
C LEU A 60 -3.63 -8.16 17.42
N LEU A 61 -2.51 -8.61 17.98
CA LEU A 61 -1.62 -7.77 18.79
C LEU A 61 -1.03 -6.61 17.96
N VAL A 62 -0.57 -6.86 16.73
CA VAL A 62 -0.04 -5.83 15.83
C VAL A 62 -1.12 -4.81 15.48
N THR A 63 -2.34 -5.25 15.15
CA THR A 63 -3.47 -4.35 14.83
C THR A 63 -3.84 -3.50 16.04
N THR A 64 -3.92 -4.11 17.22
CA THR A 64 -4.24 -3.43 18.48
C THR A 64 -3.16 -2.41 18.84
N GLY A 65 -1.89 -2.80 18.78
CA GLY A 65 -0.75 -1.93 19.06
C GLY A 65 -0.66 -0.75 18.09
N SER A 66 -0.87 -0.99 16.80
CA SER A 66 -0.89 0.07 15.78
C SER A 66 -2.05 1.04 16.00
N TYR A 67 -3.26 0.52 16.26
CA TYR A 67 -4.39 1.35 16.61
C TYR A 67 -4.11 2.21 17.86
N ALA A 68 -3.61 1.61 18.95
CA ALA A 68 -3.28 2.33 20.17
C ALA A 68 -2.23 3.42 19.93
N MET A 69 -1.13 3.10 19.24
CA MET A 69 -0.09 4.07 18.89
C MET A 69 -0.64 5.21 18.00
N SER A 70 -1.49 4.88 17.03
CA SER A 70 -2.15 5.85 16.17
C SER A 70 -3.06 6.78 16.95
N ARG A 71 -3.79 6.29 17.96
CA ARG A 71 -4.64 7.12 18.83
C ARG A 71 -3.82 7.97 19.79
N LEU A 72 -2.74 7.43 20.37
CA LEU A 72 -1.86 8.15 21.30
C LEU A 72 -1.08 9.29 20.63
N ARG A 73 -0.79 9.16 19.33
CA ARG A 73 -0.02 10.13 18.53
C ARG A 73 -0.85 10.75 17.40
N GLY A 74 -2.17 10.59 17.47
CA GLY A 74 -3.11 10.99 16.43
C GLY A 74 -3.65 12.40 16.64
N MET A 75 -4.41 12.87 15.66
CA MET A 75 -5.21 14.08 15.82
C MET A 75 -6.43 13.81 16.70
N SER A 76 -7.00 14.86 17.30
CA SER A 76 -8.28 14.75 18.00
C SER A 76 -9.42 14.45 17.01
N ILE A 77 -10.21 13.42 17.30
CA ILE A 77 -11.39 13.07 16.52
C ILE A 77 -12.57 13.95 16.99
N LYS A 78 -13.21 14.67 16.06
CA LYS A 78 -14.38 15.50 16.38
C LYS A 78 -15.58 14.61 16.71
N ALA A 79 -16.54 15.13 17.48
CA ALA A 79 -17.73 14.36 17.90
C ALA A 79 -18.49 13.72 16.72
N HIS A 80 -18.69 14.46 15.62
CA HIS A 80 -19.37 13.94 14.42
C HIS A 80 -18.56 12.91 13.61
N GLN A 81 -17.24 12.80 13.88
CA GLN A 81 -16.36 11.81 13.27
C GLN A 81 -16.21 10.57 14.16
N SER A 82 -16.71 10.60 15.40
CA SER A 82 -16.59 9.48 16.33
C SER A 82 -17.41 8.26 15.87
N LEU A 83 -16.87 7.08 16.10
CA LEU A 83 -17.55 5.82 15.81
C LEU A 83 -18.36 5.37 17.03
N SER A 84 -19.59 4.92 16.79
CA SER A 84 -20.31 4.11 17.79
C SER A 84 -19.54 2.81 18.06
N VAL A 85 -19.85 2.13 19.17
CA VAL A 85 -19.21 0.85 19.52
C VAL A 85 -19.34 -0.17 18.38
N ALA A 86 -20.51 -0.28 17.77
CA ALA A 86 -20.74 -1.18 16.63
C ALA A 86 -19.91 -0.80 15.40
N GLN A 87 -19.80 0.50 15.09
CA GLN A 87 -18.98 0.98 13.98
C GLN A 87 -17.49 0.74 14.25
N TRP A 88 -17.04 0.95 15.49
CA TRP A 88 -15.67 0.69 15.90
C TRP A 88 -15.32 -0.79 15.79
N LEU A 89 -16.18 -1.69 16.29
CA LEU A 89 -15.99 -3.13 16.16
C LEU A 89 -15.88 -3.54 14.69
N ARG A 90 -16.75 -3.02 13.83
CA ARG A 90 -16.70 -3.27 12.39
C ARG A 90 -15.40 -2.78 11.76
N PHE A 91 -14.99 -1.55 12.08
CA PHE A 91 -13.74 -0.96 11.64
C PHE A 91 -12.54 -1.84 12.05
N PHE A 92 -12.45 -2.18 13.34
CA PHE A 92 -11.34 -2.90 13.91
C PHE A 92 -11.25 -4.32 13.34
N CYS A 93 -12.37 -5.04 13.29
CA CYS A 93 -12.43 -6.36 12.66
C CYS A 93 -12.03 -6.28 11.18
N THR A 94 -12.51 -5.28 10.44
CA THR A 94 -12.14 -5.09 9.03
C THR A 94 -10.63 -4.92 8.89
N GLU A 95 -10.03 -4.02 9.68
CA GLU A 95 -8.58 -3.78 9.64
C GLU A 95 -7.78 -5.03 9.97
N TYR A 96 -8.16 -5.73 11.05
CA TYR A 96 -7.53 -6.98 11.48
C TYR A 96 -7.59 -8.06 10.39
N PHE A 97 -8.76 -8.28 9.76
CA PHE A 97 -8.89 -9.25 8.67
C PHE A 97 -8.08 -8.85 7.44
N HIS A 98 -7.94 -7.55 7.14
CA HIS A 98 -7.06 -7.10 6.06
C HIS A 98 -5.59 -7.33 6.41
N LEU A 99 -5.16 -7.10 7.65
CA LEU A 99 -3.78 -7.41 8.06
C LEU A 99 -3.48 -8.91 7.97
N CYS A 100 -4.41 -9.76 8.42
CA CYS A 100 -4.30 -11.21 8.23
C CYS A 100 -4.20 -11.57 6.74
N SER A 101 -5.06 -10.99 5.89
CA SER A 101 -5.06 -11.27 4.44
C SER A 101 -3.78 -10.78 3.76
N VAL A 102 -3.29 -9.59 4.11
CA VAL A 102 -2.06 -9.02 3.55
C VAL A 102 -0.85 -9.87 3.94
N SER A 103 -0.70 -10.17 5.23
CA SER A 103 0.46 -10.89 5.73
C SER A 103 0.44 -12.39 5.42
N LEU A 104 -0.70 -13.07 5.49
CA LEU A 104 -0.76 -14.53 5.32
C LEU A 104 -1.07 -14.97 3.89
N LEU A 105 -1.57 -14.06 3.04
CA LEU A 105 -1.97 -14.40 1.66
C LEU A 105 -1.30 -13.49 0.62
N TYR A 106 -1.49 -12.17 0.67
CA TYR A 106 -1.07 -11.32 -0.47
C TYR A 106 0.44 -11.19 -0.61
N ILE A 107 1.17 -10.93 0.47
CA ILE A 107 2.64 -10.81 0.41
C ILE A 107 3.30 -12.15 0.05
N PRO A 108 3.06 -13.28 0.75
CA PRO A 108 3.76 -14.53 0.47
C PRO A 108 3.44 -15.11 -0.91
N PHE A 109 2.28 -14.77 -1.48
CA PHE A 109 1.82 -15.28 -2.77
C PHE A 109 1.64 -14.17 -3.82
N ASP A 110 2.39 -13.07 -3.71
CA ASP A 110 2.30 -11.90 -4.59
C ASP A 110 2.24 -12.25 -6.10
N PRO A 111 3.06 -13.19 -6.62
CA PRO A 111 3.02 -13.56 -8.04
C PRO A 111 1.69 -14.15 -8.53
N LEU A 112 0.86 -14.69 -7.64
CA LEU A 112 -0.44 -15.28 -7.99
C LEU A 112 -1.52 -14.22 -8.26
N PHE A 113 -1.30 -12.97 -7.81
CA PHE A 113 -2.30 -11.92 -7.83
C PHE A 113 -2.09 -10.85 -8.91
N ARG A 114 -1.30 -11.16 -9.94
CA ARG A 114 -1.08 -10.28 -11.10
C ARG A 114 -2.39 -9.79 -11.72
N THR A 115 -2.38 -8.60 -12.31
CA THR A 115 -3.53 -8.09 -13.06
C THR A 115 -3.68 -8.79 -14.41
N ALA A 116 -4.83 -8.64 -15.08
CA ALA A 116 -5.02 -9.10 -16.45
C ALA A 116 -4.08 -8.39 -17.42
N SER A 117 -3.89 -7.07 -17.27
CA SER A 117 -2.94 -6.32 -18.11
C SER A 117 -1.49 -6.79 -17.91
N GLU A 118 -1.10 -7.16 -16.69
CA GLU A 118 0.22 -7.72 -16.41
C GLU A 118 0.42 -9.12 -16.96
N ARG A 119 -0.63 -9.94 -17.07
CA ARG A 119 -0.54 -11.26 -17.73
C ARG A 119 -0.48 -11.14 -19.24
N ALA A 120 -1.08 -10.10 -19.81
CA ALA A 120 -1.12 -9.85 -21.25
C ALA A 120 0.18 -9.28 -21.82
N THR A 121 1.24 -9.06 -21.01
CA THR A 121 2.50 -8.41 -21.42
C THR A 121 3.24 -9.11 -22.56
N HIS A 122 2.95 -10.38 -22.85
CA HIS A 122 3.53 -11.12 -23.97
C HIS A 122 2.71 -11.03 -25.27
N ASN A 123 1.55 -10.36 -25.25
CA ASN A 123 0.69 -10.24 -26.42
C ASN A 123 -0.09 -8.91 -26.40
N ALA A 124 0.52 -7.85 -26.94
CA ALA A 124 -0.03 -6.50 -26.94
C ALA A 124 -1.42 -6.41 -27.62
N THR A 125 -1.73 -7.29 -28.58
CA THR A 125 -3.06 -7.32 -29.23
C THR A 125 -4.18 -7.75 -28.29
N LYS A 126 -3.87 -8.36 -27.13
CA LYS A 126 -4.84 -8.72 -26.08
C LYS A 126 -5.14 -7.57 -25.11
N LEU A 127 -4.44 -6.44 -25.19
CA LEU A 127 -4.71 -5.30 -24.31
C LEU A 127 -5.94 -4.54 -24.82
N LYS A 128 -6.98 -4.47 -23.98
CA LYS A 128 -8.17 -3.68 -24.25
C LYS A 128 -7.83 -2.17 -24.33
N PRO A 129 -8.49 -1.38 -25.18
CA PRO A 129 -8.41 0.09 -25.12
C PRO A 129 -8.87 0.61 -23.75
N GLY A 130 -8.30 1.72 -23.26
CA GLY A 130 -8.72 2.37 -22.02
C GLY A 130 -7.61 3.15 -21.30
N GLU A 131 -7.97 4.00 -20.35
CA GLU A 131 -6.99 4.69 -19.50
C GLU A 131 -6.10 3.69 -18.75
N VAL A 132 -4.82 4.02 -18.62
CA VAL A 132 -3.83 3.20 -17.91
C VAL A 132 -3.69 3.66 -16.48
N ILE A 133 -3.89 2.75 -15.53
CA ILE A 133 -3.72 2.97 -14.11
C ILE A 133 -2.52 2.16 -13.62
N VAL A 134 -1.62 2.83 -12.92
CA VAL A 134 -0.50 2.22 -12.23
C VAL A 134 -0.73 2.30 -10.73
N LEU A 135 -0.78 1.14 -10.07
CA LEU A 135 -0.99 0.99 -8.64
C LEU A 135 0.35 0.80 -7.92
N GLN A 136 0.65 1.69 -6.97
CA GLN A 136 1.91 1.71 -6.22
C GLN A 136 1.65 1.40 -4.74
N HIS A 137 2.19 0.28 -4.23
CA HIS A 137 2.00 -0.14 -2.84
C HIS A 137 2.85 0.66 -1.84
N GLY A 138 2.53 0.49 -0.55
CA GLY A 138 3.21 1.08 0.60
C GLY A 138 4.39 0.27 1.15
N TYR A 139 4.86 0.66 2.34
CA TYR A 139 5.97 0.02 3.03
C TYR A 139 5.72 -1.49 3.27
N THR A 140 6.75 -2.31 3.07
CA THR A 140 6.75 -3.78 3.27
C THR A 140 5.58 -4.54 2.62
N ASN A 141 5.07 -4.05 1.50
CA ASN A 141 3.98 -4.68 0.73
C ASN A 141 4.44 -5.07 -0.68
N GLY A 142 3.51 -5.58 -1.48
CA GLY A 142 3.66 -5.90 -2.90
C GLY A 142 2.42 -5.47 -3.71
N GLY A 143 2.43 -5.69 -5.01
CA GLY A 143 1.30 -5.37 -5.90
C GLY A 143 0.01 -6.09 -5.53
N ALA A 144 0.09 -7.28 -4.92
CA ALA A 144 -1.06 -8.10 -4.57
C ALA A 144 -2.03 -7.46 -3.57
N VAL A 145 -1.59 -6.48 -2.76
CA VAL A 145 -2.48 -5.76 -1.83
C VAL A 145 -3.60 -5.01 -2.56
N TRP A 146 -3.40 -4.73 -3.85
CA TRP A 146 -4.38 -4.08 -4.70
C TRP A 146 -5.38 -5.04 -5.34
N HIS A 147 -5.29 -6.35 -5.13
CA HIS A 147 -5.98 -7.36 -5.94
C HIS A 147 -7.47 -7.09 -6.15
N SER A 148 -8.22 -6.79 -5.07
CA SER A 148 -9.66 -6.52 -5.16
C SER A 148 -9.96 -5.21 -5.90
N THR A 149 -9.11 -4.19 -5.73
CA THR A 149 -9.23 -2.89 -6.40
C THR A 149 -8.86 -2.98 -7.86
N ALA A 150 -7.75 -3.65 -8.21
CA ALA A 150 -7.36 -3.92 -9.58
C ALA A 150 -8.48 -4.66 -10.33
N LYS A 151 -9.04 -5.72 -9.75
CA LYS A 151 -10.18 -6.45 -10.35
C LYS A 151 -11.40 -5.58 -10.61
N ALA A 152 -11.69 -4.59 -9.76
CA ALA A 152 -12.83 -3.69 -9.99
C ALA A 152 -12.52 -2.66 -11.07
N LEU A 153 -11.32 -2.09 -11.07
CA LEU A 153 -10.85 -1.15 -12.10
C LEU A 153 -10.84 -1.81 -13.49
N GLU A 154 -10.38 -3.06 -13.59
CA GLU A 154 -10.40 -3.81 -14.85
C GLU A 154 -11.83 -4.08 -15.35
N ARG A 155 -12.77 -4.37 -14.44
CA ARG A 155 -14.19 -4.50 -14.78
C ARG A 155 -14.81 -3.18 -15.23
N SER A 156 -14.27 -2.05 -14.77
CA SER A 156 -14.65 -0.70 -15.20
C SER A 156 -13.94 -0.25 -16.48
N GLY A 157 -13.16 -1.12 -17.14
CA GLY A 157 -12.54 -0.85 -18.44
C GLY A 157 -11.15 -0.24 -18.39
N TYR A 158 -10.55 -0.08 -17.21
CA TYR A 158 -9.18 0.42 -17.08
C TYR A 158 -8.14 -0.68 -17.37
N ARG A 159 -6.99 -0.28 -17.92
CA ARG A 159 -5.79 -1.13 -18.00
C ARG A 159 -4.99 -0.92 -16.72
N VAL A 160 -4.75 -1.96 -15.93
CA VAL A 160 -4.24 -1.81 -14.56
C VAL A 160 -2.93 -2.56 -14.39
N PHE A 161 -1.90 -1.89 -13.86
CA PHE A 161 -0.60 -2.50 -13.54
C PHE A 161 -0.28 -2.28 -12.06
N ALA A 162 0.03 -3.34 -11.31
CA ALA A 162 0.31 -3.26 -9.87
C ALA A 162 1.79 -3.52 -9.60
N ILE A 163 2.53 -2.48 -9.22
CA ILE A 163 3.99 -2.54 -9.19
C ILE A 163 4.48 -2.99 -7.82
N SER A 164 5.31 -4.05 -7.79
CA SER A 164 6.08 -4.48 -6.61
C SER A 164 7.48 -3.82 -6.56
N GLN A 165 7.86 -3.27 -5.40
CA GLN A 165 9.09 -2.51 -5.12
C GLN A 165 9.86 -3.11 -3.94
N PRO A 166 11.21 -3.06 -3.92
CA PRO A 166 12.01 -3.61 -2.82
C PRO A 166 11.68 -2.95 -1.49
N TRP A 167 11.75 -3.68 -0.37
CA TRP A 167 11.22 -3.16 0.90
C TRP A 167 12.07 -2.10 1.59
N PHE A 168 13.39 -2.09 1.43
CA PHE A 168 14.28 -1.24 2.25
C PHE A 168 15.15 -0.29 1.43
N GLN A 169 14.88 -0.18 0.12
CA GLN A 169 15.54 0.81 -0.74
C GLN A 169 15.11 2.23 -0.35
N SER A 170 15.93 3.24 -0.65
CA SER A 170 15.51 4.64 -0.51
C SER A 170 14.30 4.95 -1.40
N ILE A 171 13.47 5.90 -0.98
CA ILE A 171 12.28 6.30 -1.76
C ILE A 171 12.68 6.85 -3.14
N ASP A 172 13.81 7.56 -3.26
CA ASP A 172 14.33 8.00 -4.57
C ASP A 172 14.75 6.85 -5.48
N GLY A 173 15.36 5.80 -4.92
CA GLY A 173 15.68 4.59 -5.68
C GLY A 173 14.42 3.85 -6.14
N MET A 174 13.38 3.82 -5.31
CA MET A 174 12.08 3.28 -5.71
C MET A 174 11.38 4.15 -6.76
N ALA A 175 11.56 5.47 -6.72
CA ALA A 175 11.02 6.40 -7.72
C ALA A 175 11.65 6.21 -9.09
N GLU A 176 12.95 5.90 -9.14
CA GLU A 176 13.64 5.51 -10.37
C GLU A 176 13.10 4.19 -10.94
N ARG A 177 12.89 3.17 -10.09
CA ARG A 177 12.23 1.93 -10.52
C ARG A 177 10.79 2.14 -11.00
N LEU A 178 10.07 3.08 -10.37
CA LEU A 178 8.73 3.49 -10.81
C LEU A 178 8.80 4.12 -12.20
N HIS A 179 9.79 4.97 -12.48
CA HIS A 179 10.03 5.53 -13.80
C HIS A 179 10.21 4.45 -14.87
N ASP A 180 11.15 3.53 -14.66
CA ASP A 180 11.40 2.44 -15.62
C ASP A 180 10.14 1.60 -15.87
N ARG A 181 9.32 1.42 -14.84
CA ARG A 181 8.07 0.66 -14.96
C ARG A 181 7.00 1.43 -15.72
N ILE A 182 6.88 2.74 -15.53
CA ILE A 182 5.98 3.60 -16.32
C ILE A 182 6.41 3.60 -17.79
N GLU A 183 7.69 3.78 -18.10
CA GLU A 183 8.16 3.75 -19.50
C GLU A 183 7.86 2.40 -20.17
N ARG A 184 8.06 1.28 -19.48
CA ARG A 184 7.67 -0.05 -20.00
C ARG A 184 6.17 -0.18 -20.20
N VAL A 185 5.36 0.34 -19.28
CA VAL A 185 3.89 0.31 -19.40
C VAL A 185 3.44 1.15 -20.59
N VAL A 186 3.99 2.35 -20.76
CA VAL A 186 3.73 3.24 -21.91
C VAL A 186 4.11 2.55 -23.22
N ALA A 187 5.32 2.00 -23.31
CA ALA A 187 5.78 1.27 -24.50
C ALA A 187 4.88 0.07 -24.85
N LEU A 188 4.42 -0.67 -23.83
CA LEU A 188 3.55 -1.83 -24.01
C LEU A 188 2.12 -1.46 -24.41
N THR A 189 1.59 -0.37 -23.86
CA THR A 189 0.18 0.01 -23.99
C THR A 189 -0.09 1.03 -25.10
N GLY A 190 0.95 1.70 -25.59
CA GLY A 190 0.84 2.85 -26.50
C GLY A 190 0.25 4.10 -25.84
N ALA A 191 -0.01 4.10 -24.53
CA ALA A 191 -0.51 5.28 -23.82
C ALA A 191 0.61 6.32 -23.67
N THR A 192 0.30 7.60 -23.80
CA THR A 192 1.28 8.68 -23.58
C THR A 192 1.48 8.98 -22.10
N GLN A 193 0.43 8.80 -21.30
CA GLN A 193 0.39 9.07 -19.85
C GLN A 193 -0.33 7.98 -19.07
N VAL A 194 -0.06 7.90 -17.76
CA VAL A 194 -0.73 7.01 -16.82
C VAL A 194 -1.36 7.79 -15.66
N THR A 195 -2.43 7.25 -15.06
CA THR A 195 -2.90 7.67 -13.74
C THR A 195 -2.13 6.90 -12.66
N LEU A 196 -1.52 7.61 -11.71
CA LEU A 196 -0.90 6.99 -10.54
C LEU A 196 -1.92 6.90 -9.40
N VAL A 197 -2.11 5.71 -8.85
CA VAL A 197 -2.83 5.49 -7.59
C VAL A 197 -1.87 4.83 -6.61
N ALA A 198 -1.66 5.46 -5.47
CA ALA A 198 -0.63 5.02 -4.55
C ALA A 198 -1.15 4.91 -3.11
N HIS A 199 -0.66 3.92 -2.36
CA HIS A 199 -1.04 3.71 -0.96
C HIS A 199 0.16 3.96 -0.05
N SER A 200 -0.07 4.65 1.07
CA SER A 200 0.94 4.84 2.12
C SER A 200 2.24 5.42 1.56
N MET A 201 3.40 4.84 1.89
CA MET A 201 4.72 5.16 1.31
C MET A 201 4.73 5.29 -0.21
N GLY A 202 3.84 4.57 -0.92
CA GLY A 202 3.71 4.64 -2.36
C GLY A 202 3.45 6.05 -2.89
N GLY A 203 2.69 6.87 -2.16
CA GLY A 203 2.45 8.26 -2.56
C GLY A 203 3.70 9.13 -2.46
N LEU A 204 4.59 8.85 -1.49
CA LEU A 204 5.89 9.50 -1.40
C LEU A 204 6.81 9.09 -2.55
N ILE A 205 6.77 7.81 -2.97
CA ILE A 205 7.46 7.33 -4.18
C ILE A 205 6.95 8.10 -5.41
N SER A 206 5.64 8.23 -5.56
CA SER A 206 5.04 8.95 -6.70
C SER A 206 5.39 10.44 -6.70
N ARG A 207 5.43 11.10 -5.54
CA ARG A 207 5.87 12.50 -5.43
C ARG A 207 7.36 12.65 -5.75
N ALA A 208 8.20 11.75 -5.26
CA ALA A 208 9.63 11.73 -5.59
C ALA A 208 9.86 11.51 -7.09
N TYR A 209 9.05 10.67 -7.73
CA TYR A 209 9.04 10.49 -9.18
C TYR A 209 8.70 11.82 -9.89
N LEU A 210 7.61 12.49 -9.52
CA LEU A 210 7.20 13.75 -10.15
C LEU A 210 8.24 14.86 -9.97
N ARG A 211 8.89 14.94 -8.80
CA ARG A 211 10.00 15.88 -8.55
C ARG A 211 11.17 15.65 -9.51
N ARG A 212 11.53 14.39 -9.77
CA ARG A 212 12.74 14.04 -10.53
C ARG A 212 12.51 13.98 -12.05
N TYR A 213 11.35 13.51 -12.48
CA TYR A 213 11.06 13.22 -13.89
C TYR A 213 9.96 14.11 -14.50
N GLY A 214 9.35 14.99 -13.69
CA GLY A 214 8.27 15.86 -14.13
C GLY A 214 6.94 15.13 -14.32
N ASN A 215 6.01 15.78 -15.01
CA ASN A 215 4.62 15.33 -15.18
C ASN A 215 4.30 14.75 -16.57
N THR A 216 5.27 14.69 -17.49
CA THR A 216 5.03 14.35 -18.91
C THR A 216 4.35 12.99 -19.09
N ARG A 217 4.61 12.02 -18.21
CA ARG A 217 4.02 10.67 -18.23
C ARG A 217 2.87 10.45 -17.27
N VAL A 218 2.49 11.43 -16.45
CA VAL A 218 1.50 11.26 -15.39
C VAL A 218 0.37 12.25 -15.58
N THR A 219 -0.83 11.72 -15.81
CA THR A 219 -2.01 12.57 -16.02
C THR A 219 -2.55 13.11 -14.69
N ARG A 220 -2.45 12.32 -13.61
CA ARG A 220 -2.86 12.69 -12.25
C ARG A 220 -2.31 11.73 -11.20
N LEU A 221 -2.31 12.19 -9.96
CA LEU A 221 -1.93 11.41 -8.77
C LEU A 221 -3.12 11.27 -7.81
N ILE A 222 -3.37 10.06 -7.34
CA ILE A 222 -4.33 9.77 -6.27
C ILE A 222 -3.59 9.01 -5.17
N THR A 223 -3.59 9.53 -3.94
CA THR A 223 -2.95 8.86 -2.80
C THR A 223 -3.97 8.37 -1.78
N LEU A 224 -3.71 7.21 -1.17
CA LEU A 224 -4.51 6.61 -0.10
C LEU A 224 -3.66 6.52 1.18
N GLY A 225 -3.98 7.31 2.20
CA GLY A 225 -3.30 7.29 3.50
C GLY A 225 -1.80 7.52 3.40
N THR A 226 -1.34 8.42 2.53
CA THR A 226 0.11 8.68 2.37
C THR A 226 0.61 9.61 3.48
N PRO A 227 1.71 9.30 4.18
CA PRO A 227 2.26 10.18 5.21
C PRO A 227 3.07 11.33 4.59
N HIS A 228 2.40 12.30 3.96
CA HIS A 228 3.08 13.41 3.28
C HIS A 228 3.93 14.28 4.22
N HIS A 229 3.54 14.37 5.49
CA HIS A 229 4.30 15.04 6.54
C HIS A 229 4.91 14.06 7.56
N GLY A 230 4.93 12.76 7.22
CA GLY A 230 5.53 11.69 8.00
C GLY A 230 4.53 10.99 8.92
N THR A 231 4.97 9.93 9.59
CA THR A 231 4.16 9.24 10.59
C THR A 231 5.00 8.82 11.79
N HIS A 232 4.45 8.95 13.00
CA HIS A 232 5.09 8.45 14.21
C HIS A 232 5.35 6.94 14.17
N HIS A 233 4.56 6.16 13.42
CA HIS A 233 4.82 4.72 13.23
C HIS A 233 6.15 4.43 12.53
N ALA A 234 6.69 5.37 11.76
CA ALA A 234 7.97 5.22 11.08
C ALA A 234 9.17 5.13 12.05
N ALA A 235 8.97 5.39 13.35
CA ALA A 235 9.96 5.11 14.37
C ALA A 235 10.27 3.60 14.49
N LEU A 236 9.29 2.74 14.19
CA LEU A 236 9.43 1.28 14.20
C LEU A 236 9.83 0.71 12.83
N ALA A 237 9.85 1.54 11.78
CA ALA A 237 10.20 1.12 10.44
C ALA A 237 11.72 0.96 10.28
N LEU A 238 12.10 -0.04 9.51
CA LEU A 238 13.47 -0.38 9.15
C LEU A 238 13.85 0.24 7.79
N GLY A 239 15.15 0.30 7.52
CA GLY A 239 15.68 0.76 6.24
C GLY A 239 15.62 2.28 6.05
N THR A 240 16.24 2.74 4.95
CA THR A 240 16.34 4.16 4.62
C THR A 240 14.97 4.79 4.41
N ASN A 241 14.05 4.08 3.74
CA ASN A 241 12.68 4.53 3.55
C ASN A 241 11.90 4.65 4.86
N GLY A 242 12.11 3.75 5.83
CA GLY A 242 11.56 3.87 7.17
C GLY A 242 11.98 5.18 7.84
N ALA A 243 13.28 5.52 7.79
CA ALA A 243 13.78 6.78 8.32
C ALA A 243 13.20 8.01 7.57
N GLN A 244 13.08 7.94 6.24
CA GLN A 244 12.53 8.99 5.39
C GLN A 244 11.05 9.32 5.69
N MET A 245 10.28 8.38 6.25
CA MET A 245 8.89 8.59 6.62
C MET A 245 8.69 9.18 8.03
N ARG A 246 9.76 9.44 8.78
CA ARG A 246 9.65 10.03 10.12
C ARG A 246 9.33 11.53 10.02
N PRO A 247 8.44 12.06 10.88
CA PRO A 247 8.19 13.49 10.96
C PRO A 247 9.49 14.28 11.17
N GLY A 248 9.66 15.37 10.43
CA GLY A 248 10.87 16.21 10.50
C GLY A 248 12.12 15.62 9.82
N ASN A 249 12.02 14.48 9.13
CA ASN A 249 13.14 13.96 8.36
C ASN A 249 13.54 14.93 7.23
N ALA A 250 14.83 15.22 7.10
CA ALA A 250 15.34 16.18 6.11
C ALA A 250 14.92 15.85 4.67
N TRP A 251 14.94 14.57 4.28
CA TRP A 251 14.51 14.17 2.94
C TRP A 251 13.04 14.48 2.68
N LEU A 252 12.18 14.25 3.69
CA LEU A 252 10.75 14.52 3.59
C LEU A 252 10.47 16.02 3.56
N THR A 253 11.20 16.78 4.37
CA THR A 253 11.16 18.24 4.34
C THR A 253 11.54 18.78 2.96
N GLU A 254 12.61 18.27 2.33
CA GLU A 254 12.97 18.67 0.96
C GLU A 254 11.91 18.24 -0.06
N LEU A 255 11.31 17.05 0.07
CA LEU A 255 10.23 16.64 -0.82
C LEU A 255 9.02 17.58 -0.73
N ASN A 256 8.68 18.07 0.48
CA ASN A 256 7.57 18.98 0.71
C ASN A 256 7.81 20.40 0.20
N LYS A 257 9.04 20.77 -0.20
CA LYS A 257 9.30 22.03 -0.91
C LYS A 257 8.91 21.99 -2.38
N THR A 258 8.75 20.79 -2.96
CA THR A 258 8.35 20.62 -4.36
C THR A 258 6.84 20.38 -4.47
N PRO A 259 6.07 21.31 -5.03
CA PRO A 259 4.64 21.11 -5.21
C PRO A 259 4.35 20.03 -6.26
N VAL A 260 3.23 19.33 -6.09
CA VAL A 260 2.73 18.40 -7.11
C VAL A 260 2.10 19.18 -8.26
N THR A 261 2.58 18.98 -9.49
CA THR A 261 2.19 19.77 -10.68
C THR A 261 1.14 19.10 -11.57
N VAL A 262 0.54 18.01 -11.12
CA VAL A 262 -0.57 17.31 -11.77
C VAL A 262 -1.81 17.40 -10.89
N PRO A 263 -3.03 17.22 -11.43
CA PRO A 263 -4.21 17.03 -10.60
C PRO A 263 -3.95 15.99 -9.52
N PHE A 264 -4.17 16.38 -8.27
CA PHE A 264 -3.76 15.61 -7.10
C PHE A 264 -4.91 15.45 -6.14
N THR A 265 -5.25 14.21 -5.82
CA THR A 265 -6.25 13.86 -4.80
C THR A 265 -5.59 13.08 -3.67
N SER A 266 -5.75 13.56 -2.43
CA SER A 266 -5.29 12.82 -1.25
C SER A 266 -6.48 12.30 -0.47
N ILE A 267 -6.65 10.98 -0.45
CA ILE A 267 -7.68 10.28 0.32
C ILE A 267 -7.04 9.78 1.61
N TYR A 268 -7.59 10.12 2.76
CA TYR A 268 -7.08 9.65 4.06
C TYR A 268 -8.22 9.40 5.04
N SER A 269 -7.91 8.76 6.18
CA SER A 269 -8.90 8.54 7.22
C SER A 269 -8.46 9.08 8.56
N VAL A 270 -9.39 9.70 9.29
CA VAL A 270 -9.19 10.08 10.70
C VAL A 270 -9.04 8.86 11.62
N HIS A 271 -9.37 7.66 11.13
CA HIS A 271 -9.20 6.38 11.83
C HIS A 271 -8.01 5.56 11.31
N ASP A 272 -7.14 6.17 10.49
CA ASP A 272 -5.94 5.50 9.98
C ASP A 272 -5.10 4.96 11.16
N THR A 273 -4.76 3.68 11.10
CA THR A 273 -4.09 2.91 12.17
C THR A 273 -2.57 3.00 12.11
N ILE A 274 -1.98 3.60 11.07
CA ILE A 274 -0.53 3.67 10.85
C ILE A 274 -0.07 5.10 10.60
N ILE A 275 -0.84 5.93 9.91
CA ILE A 275 -0.50 7.34 9.73
C ILE A 275 -1.01 8.12 10.94
N SER A 276 -0.07 8.63 11.74
CA SER A 276 -0.35 9.48 12.88
C SER A 276 0.68 10.63 12.97
N PRO A 277 0.24 11.89 13.07
CA PRO A 277 -1.17 12.33 13.04
C PRO A 277 -1.81 12.11 11.65
N GLN A 278 -3.13 11.94 11.59
CA GLN A 278 -3.83 11.48 10.37
C GLN A 278 -3.90 12.55 9.28
N ASP A 279 -3.94 13.81 9.67
CA ASP A 279 -3.86 14.97 8.78
C ASP A 279 -2.47 15.17 8.17
N SER A 280 -1.46 14.39 8.57
CA SER A 280 -0.20 14.27 7.82
C SER A 280 -0.42 13.87 6.36
N SER A 281 -1.55 13.22 6.05
CA SER A 281 -1.98 12.89 4.70
C SER A 281 -2.66 14.02 3.94
N ALA A 282 -2.98 15.15 4.57
CA ALA A 282 -3.51 16.31 3.88
C ALA A 282 -2.38 17.09 3.19
N MET A 283 -2.65 17.64 2.01
CA MET A 283 -1.72 18.49 1.25
C MET A 283 -2.44 19.72 0.73
N THR A 284 -1.81 20.89 0.79
CA THR A 284 -2.41 22.17 0.39
C THR A 284 -2.83 22.22 -1.08
N GLU A 285 -2.05 21.61 -1.96
CA GLU A 285 -2.28 21.54 -3.40
C GLU A 285 -3.18 20.38 -3.83
N ALA A 286 -3.63 19.54 -2.89
CA ALA A 286 -4.47 18.38 -3.18
C ALA A 286 -5.95 18.68 -2.93
N THR A 287 -6.81 18.05 -3.72
CA THR A 287 -8.19 17.79 -3.31
C THR A 287 -8.16 16.74 -2.20
N ASN A 288 -8.33 17.18 -0.95
CA ASN A 288 -8.30 16.32 0.22
C ASN A 288 -9.67 15.68 0.46
N LEU A 289 -9.74 14.35 0.45
CA LEU A 289 -10.93 13.58 0.78
C LEU A 289 -10.70 12.83 2.10
N GLU A 290 -11.33 13.32 3.14
CA GLU A 290 -11.34 12.67 4.45
C GLU A 290 -12.42 11.57 4.52
N LEU A 291 -12.03 10.38 4.97
CA LEU A 291 -12.91 9.22 5.19
C LEU A 291 -12.96 8.82 6.67
N HIS A 292 -14.06 8.19 7.10
CA HIS A 292 -14.24 7.75 8.50
C HIS A 292 -14.41 6.23 8.57
N GLY A 293 -14.03 5.62 9.70
CA GLY A 293 -14.20 4.18 9.95
C GLY A 293 -13.37 3.25 9.05
N ILE A 294 -12.25 3.73 8.49
CA ILE A 294 -11.37 2.95 7.61
C ILE A 294 -9.95 2.96 8.18
N GLY A 295 -9.39 1.77 8.40
CA GLY A 295 -8.00 1.60 8.83
C GLY A 295 -7.02 1.65 7.67
N HIS A 296 -5.73 1.76 7.99
CA HIS A 296 -4.69 1.96 6.99
C HIS A 296 -4.55 0.79 6.02
N VAL A 297 -4.56 -0.43 6.55
CA VAL A 297 -4.31 -1.67 5.81
C VAL A 297 -5.52 -2.02 4.95
N ALA A 298 -6.72 -1.62 5.37
CA ALA A 298 -7.92 -1.77 4.58
C ALA A 298 -8.02 -0.79 3.39
N MET A 299 -7.29 0.33 3.35
CA MET A 299 -7.44 1.33 2.27
C MET A 299 -7.23 0.81 0.84
N PRO A 300 -6.17 0.05 0.50
CA PRO A 300 -5.89 -0.34 -0.89
C PRO A 300 -6.90 -1.35 -1.45
N SER A 301 -7.57 -2.14 -0.62
CA SER A 301 -8.46 -3.24 -1.03
C SER A 301 -9.88 -3.19 -0.45
N GLY A 302 -10.15 -2.24 0.44
CA GLY A 302 -11.42 -2.04 1.12
C GLY A 302 -12.52 -1.55 0.19
N ARG A 303 -13.76 -2.00 0.44
CA ARG A 303 -14.92 -1.66 -0.40
C ARG A 303 -15.21 -0.16 -0.44
N ALA A 304 -15.17 0.51 0.71
CA ALA A 304 -15.50 1.93 0.83
C ALA A 304 -14.49 2.81 0.07
N THR A 305 -13.19 2.65 0.34
CA THR A 305 -12.13 3.40 -0.36
C THR A 305 -12.16 3.16 -1.87
N ARG A 306 -12.39 1.90 -2.29
CA ARG A 306 -12.50 1.56 -3.70
C ARG A 306 -13.69 2.23 -4.39
N ALA A 307 -14.84 2.37 -3.73
CA ALA A 307 -15.99 3.05 -4.28
C ALA A 307 -15.69 4.54 -4.53
N HIS A 308 -15.04 5.22 -3.57
CA HIS A 308 -14.58 6.60 -3.76
C HIS A 308 -13.56 6.72 -4.88
N LEU A 309 -12.57 5.81 -4.94
CA LEU A 309 -11.58 5.77 -6.00
C LEU A 309 -12.24 5.66 -7.37
N LEU A 310 -13.17 4.72 -7.57
CA LEU A 310 -13.90 4.57 -8.83
C LEU A 310 -14.68 5.84 -9.20
N GLN A 311 -15.34 6.47 -8.23
CA GLN A 311 -16.08 7.71 -8.47
C GLN A 311 -15.16 8.85 -8.93
N ILE A 312 -14.00 9.01 -8.28
CA ILE A 312 -12.98 10.00 -8.65
C ILE A 312 -12.44 9.70 -10.06
N LEU A 313 -12.20 8.42 -10.37
CA LEU A 313 -11.68 8.04 -11.67
C LEU A 313 -12.69 8.32 -12.79
N GLN A 314 -13.97 8.02 -12.57
CA GLN A 314 -15.05 8.19 -13.54
C GLN A 314 -15.39 9.66 -13.81
N ARG A 315 -15.44 10.51 -12.78
CA ARG A 315 -15.74 11.95 -12.94
C ARG A 315 -14.74 12.63 -13.87
N SER A 316 -13.46 12.28 -13.76
CA SER A 316 -12.41 12.81 -14.64
C SER A 316 -12.57 12.35 -16.10
N SER A 317 -12.98 11.10 -16.33
CA SER A 317 -13.16 10.54 -17.68
C SER A 317 -14.37 11.12 -18.45
N VAL A 318 -15.31 11.73 -17.74
CA VAL A 318 -16.48 12.41 -18.35
C VAL A 318 -16.13 13.85 -18.70
N ALA A 319 -15.40 14.56 -17.84
CA ALA A 319 -14.92 15.92 -18.13
C ALA A 319 -14.04 15.95 -19.38
N GLN A 320 -13.14 14.97 -19.55
CA GLN A 320 -12.26 14.87 -20.73
C GLN A 320 -12.95 14.49 -22.05
N ARG A 321 -14.25 14.16 -22.05
CA ARG A 321 -15.01 13.79 -23.27
C ARG A 321 -15.93 14.90 -23.78
N ILE A 322 -16.07 15.99 -23.03
CA ILE A 322 -16.95 17.12 -23.34
C ILE A 322 -16.15 18.29 -23.96
N ASP A 323 -14.82 18.26 -23.83
CA ASP A 323 -13.87 19.16 -24.49
C ASP A 323 -13.30 18.53 -25.77
#